data_AF-A0AAW8L5S6-F1
#
_entry.id   AF-A0AAW8L5S6-F1
#
_cell.length_a   1.000
_cell.length_b   1.000
_cell.length_c   1.000
_cell.angle_alpha   90.00
_cell.angle_beta   90.00
_cell.angle_gamma   90.00
#
_symmetry.space_group_name_H-M   'P 1'
#
loop_
_entity.id
_entity.type
_entity.pdbx_description
1 polymer ?
#
loop_
_entity_poly.entity_id
_entity_poly.type
_entity_poly.pdbx_seq_one_letter_code
_entity_poly.pdbx_strand_id
1 'polypeptide(L)'
;GTDGSIQVALDAIQSAQNEHQFLGMNQQGLPSVIQSAGNPLPHLILRGANHGPNYDLASIQAIREKYNQNLPALVIDCSHGNSGKDPLRQ
;
A
#
# COMPACT_ATOMS: atom_id res chain seq x y z
N GLY A 1 0.67 -3.17 -6.65
CA GLY A 1 1.53 -4.31 -7.04
C GLY A 1 2.69 -3.84 -7.89
N THR A 2 3.63 -4.71 -8.24
CA THR A 2 4.73 -4.39 -9.17
C THR A 2 4.23 -4.09 -10.59
N ASP A 3 3.07 -4.60 -10.94
CA ASP A 3 2.32 -4.31 -12.16
C ASP A 3 1.73 -2.88 -12.22
N GLY A 4 1.75 -2.14 -11.11
CA GLY A 4 1.10 -0.83 -10.99
C GLY A 4 -0.37 -0.90 -10.60
N SER A 5 -0.91 -2.10 -10.35
CA SER A 5 -2.29 -2.24 -9.89
C SER A 5 -2.44 -1.69 -8.48
N ILE A 6 -3.33 -0.71 -8.34
CA ILE A 6 -3.66 -0.06 -7.07
C ILE A 6 -4.81 -0.78 -6.36
N GLN A 7 -5.64 -1.54 -7.09
CA GLN A 7 -6.73 -2.33 -6.52
C GLN A 7 -6.24 -3.24 -5.40
N VAL A 8 -5.14 -3.95 -5.64
CA VAL A 8 -4.54 -4.85 -4.64
C VAL A 8 -4.17 -4.11 -3.36
N ALA A 9 -3.69 -2.87 -3.47
CA ALA A 9 -3.36 -2.07 -2.30
C ALA A 9 -4.62 -1.58 -1.59
N LEU A 10 -5.68 -1.20 -2.33
CA LEU A 10 -6.96 -0.82 -1.74
C LEU A 10 -7.64 -1.99 -1.02
N ASP A 11 -7.61 -3.19 -1.60
CA ASP A 11 -8.14 -4.40 -0.97
C ASP A 11 -7.35 -4.74 0.30
N ALA A 12 -6.03 -4.56 0.28
CA ALA A 12 -5.18 -4.75 1.45
C ALA A 12 -5.47 -3.72 2.56
N ILE A 13 -5.72 -2.46 2.19
CA ILE A 13 -6.11 -1.38 3.12
C ILE A 13 -7.47 -1.72 3.75
N GLN A 14 -8.46 -2.10 2.95
CA GLN A 14 -9.77 -2.52 3.45
C GLN A 14 -9.65 -3.74 4.37
N SER A 15 -8.85 -4.74 3.99
CA SER A 15 -8.61 -5.91 4.83
C SER A 15 -7.95 -5.51 6.16
N ALA A 16 -6.90 -4.69 6.12
CA ALA A 16 -6.14 -4.28 7.30
C ALA A 16 -6.98 -3.47 8.30
N GLN A 17 -8.05 -2.79 7.88
CA GLN A 17 -8.94 -2.04 8.77
C GLN A 17 -9.80 -2.92 9.67
N ASN A 18 -9.96 -4.21 9.33
CA ASN A 18 -10.82 -5.13 10.06
C ASN A 18 -10.02 -6.02 11.01
N GLU A 19 -10.71 -6.62 11.97
CA GLU A 19 -10.12 -7.61 12.88
C GLU A 19 -9.69 -8.87 12.12
N HIS A 20 -8.55 -9.45 12.53
CA HIS A 20 -8.06 -10.71 12.00
C HIS A 20 -7.59 -11.63 13.12
N GLN A 21 -7.73 -12.94 12.90
CA GLN A 21 -7.08 -13.97 13.71
C GLN A 21 -6.03 -14.70 12.87
N PHE A 22 -4.82 -14.84 13.40
CA PHE A 22 -3.72 -15.51 12.72
C PHE A 22 -2.78 -16.20 13.70
N LEU A 23 -2.01 -17.17 13.22
CA LEU A 23 -1.00 -17.87 14.00
C LEU A 23 0.30 -17.06 14.03
N GLY A 24 0.86 -16.86 15.22
CA GLY A 24 2.13 -16.14 15.40
C GLY A 24 2.83 -16.50 16.71
N MET A 25 3.76 -15.67 17.15
CA MET A 25 4.42 -15.81 18.45
C MET A 25 3.88 -14.78 19.43
N ASN A 26 3.63 -15.18 20.68
CA ASN A 26 3.34 -14.24 21.75
C ASN A 26 4.63 -13.54 22.24
N GLN A 27 4.50 -12.61 23.19
CA GLN A 27 5.63 -11.85 23.73
C GLN A 27 6.67 -12.72 24.45
N GLN A 28 6.31 -13.96 24.82
CA GLN A 28 7.17 -14.96 25.44
C GLN A 28 7.86 -15.87 24.40
N GLY A 29 7.64 -15.64 23.11
CA GLY A 29 8.23 -16.43 22.02
C GLY A 29 7.56 -17.79 21.78
N LEU A 30 6.38 -18.02 22.34
CA LEU A 30 5.64 -19.27 22.16
C LEU A 30 4.61 -19.14 21.02
N PRO A 31 4.39 -20.22 20.24
CA PRO A 31 3.32 -20.25 19.24
C PRO A 31 1.95 -19.98 19.86
N SER A 32 1.16 -19.11 19.23
CA SER A 32 -0.14 -18.68 19.74
C SER A 32 -1.08 -18.22 18.62
N VAL A 33 -2.38 -18.20 18.90
CA VAL A 33 -3.39 -17.54 18.06
C VAL A 33 -3.46 -16.08 18.50
N ILE A 34 -3.18 -15.16 17.57
CA ILE A 34 -3.20 -13.71 17.79
C ILE A 34 -4.46 -13.16 17.16
N GLN A 35 -5.15 -12.26 17.88
CA GLN A 35 -6.26 -11.47 17.35
C GLN A 35 -5.83 -10.01 17.26
N SER A 36 -5.96 -9.40 16.09
CA SER A 36 -5.80 -7.95 15.89
C SER A 36 -7.15 -7.25 15.91
N ALA A 37 -7.18 -6.01 16.38
CA ALA A 37 -8.37 -5.16 16.36
C ALA A 37 -8.58 -4.43 15.00
N GLY A 38 -7.75 -4.74 14.00
CA GLY A 38 -7.63 -3.94 12.78
C GLY A 38 -6.74 -2.69 12.96
N ASN A 39 -6.35 -2.08 11.84
CA ASN A 39 -5.56 -0.87 11.77
C ASN A 39 -6.44 0.30 11.29
N PRO A 40 -6.69 1.33 12.13
CA PRO A 40 -7.54 2.46 11.74
C PRO A 40 -6.89 3.40 10.73
N LEU A 41 -5.56 3.34 10.56
CA LEU A 41 -4.78 4.30 9.78
C LEU A 41 -3.91 3.63 8.69
N PRO A 42 -4.49 2.83 7.78
CA PRO A 42 -3.78 2.36 6.61
C PRO A 42 -3.57 3.50 5.61
N HIS A 43 -2.53 3.40 4.79
CA HIS A 43 -2.20 4.40 3.77
C HIS A 43 -1.74 3.72 2.48
N LEU A 44 -1.87 4.44 1.37
CA LEU A 44 -1.47 3.98 0.06
C LEU A 44 -0.07 4.52 -0.27
N ILE A 45 0.81 3.64 -0.75
CA ILE A 45 2.15 4.03 -1.23
C ILE A 45 2.23 3.88 -2.75
N LEU A 46 2.55 4.98 -3.43
CA LEU A 46 2.88 4.99 -4.86
C LEU A 46 4.39 4.87 -5.01
N ARG A 47 4.85 3.69 -5.43
CA ARG A 47 6.27 3.32 -5.55
C ARG A 47 6.70 2.91 -6.96
N GLY A 48 5.97 3.39 -7.96
CA GLY A 48 6.13 3.04 -9.36
C GLY A 48 5.68 1.63 -9.72
N ALA A 49 5.62 1.38 -11.02
CA ALA A 49 5.22 0.13 -11.64
C ALA A 49 6.30 -0.36 -12.60
N ASN A 50 6.17 -1.60 -13.09
CA ASN A 50 7.01 -2.14 -14.15
C ASN A 50 6.94 -1.30 -15.44
N HIS A 51 5.81 -0.61 -15.66
CA HIS A 51 5.57 0.23 -16.83
C HIS A 51 6.10 1.66 -16.66
N GLY A 52 6.61 2.03 -15.48
CA GLY A 52 7.14 3.36 -15.21
C GLY A 52 6.71 3.98 -13.87
N PRO A 53 7.08 5.25 -13.63
CA PRO A 53 6.68 5.98 -12.44
C PRO A 53 5.16 6.21 -12.38
N ASN A 54 4.63 6.40 -11.18
CA ASN A 54 3.23 6.70 -10.93
C ASN A 54 3.02 7.85 -9.95
N TYR A 55 4.00 8.76 -9.83
CA TYR A 55 3.94 9.95 -8.97
C TYR A 55 3.42 11.19 -9.68
N ASP A 56 3.25 11.15 -11.00
CA ASP A 56 2.84 12.33 -11.77
C ASP A 56 1.36 12.67 -11.55
N LEU A 57 1.00 13.92 -11.86
CA LEU A 57 -0.35 14.43 -11.64
C LEU A 57 -1.39 13.59 -12.39
N ALA A 58 -1.09 13.17 -13.62
CA ALA A 58 -1.99 12.36 -14.44
C ALA A 58 -2.29 11.01 -13.79
N SER A 59 -1.27 10.31 -13.25
CA SER A 59 -1.48 9.07 -12.52
C SER A 59 -2.34 9.30 -11.28
N ILE A 60 -2.07 10.34 -10.48
CA ILE A 60 -2.82 10.63 -9.26
C ILE A 60 -4.29 10.96 -9.57
N GLN A 61 -4.55 11.75 -10.62
CA GLN A 61 -5.90 12.07 -11.06
C GLN A 61 -6.65 10.83 -11.53
N ALA A 62 -6.03 9.99 -12.35
CA ALA A 62 -6.64 8.75 -12.82
C ALA A 62 -7.04 7.82 -11.67
N ILE A 63 -6.22 7.76 -10.61
CA ILE A 63 -6.54 7.01 -9.38
C ILE A 63 -7.76 7.63 -8.70
N ARG A 64 -7.75 8.94 -8.48
CA ARG A 64 -8.83 9.65 -7.79
C ARG A 64 -10.17 9.51 -8.52
N GLU A 65 -10.17 9.61 -9.85
CA GLU A 65 -11.36 9.45 -10.68
C GLU A 65 -11.88 8.01 -10.66
N LYS A 66 -10.98 7.03 -10.85
CA LYS A 66 -11.36 5.61 -10.91
C LYS A 66 -11.98 5.12 -9.61
N TYR A 67 -11.43 5.56 -8.48
CA TYR A 67 -11.84 5.06 -7.17
C TYR A 67 -12.87 5.95 -6.49
N ASN A 68 -13.10 7.17 -6.98
CA ASN A 68 -14.26 8.02 -6.69
C ASN A 68 -14.66 8.11 -5.20
N GLN A 69 -13.68 8.02 -4.30
CA GLN A 69 -13.89 7.79 -2.85
C GLN A 69 -12.85 8.47 -1.97
N ASN A 70 -13.10 8.42 -0.65
CA ASN A 70 -12.14 8.69 0.43
C ASN A 70 -10.93 7.77 0.30
N LEU A 71 -10.03 8.13 -0.61
CA LEU A 71 -8.72 7.51 -0.68
C LEU A 71 -8.03 7.71 0.69
N PRO A 72 -7.40 6.66 1.21
CA PRO A 72 -6.58 6.79 2.40
C PRO A 72 -5.42 7.76 2.11
N ALA A 73 -4.69 8.15 3.16
CA ALA A 73 -3.52 9.01 3.00
C ALA A 73 -2.58 8.43 1.93
N LEU A 74 -2.07 9.30 1.06
CA LEU A 74 -1.19 8.93 -0.03
C LEU A 74 0.26 9.29 0.33
N VAL A 75 1.15 8.33 0.14
CA VAL A 75 2.60 8.53 0.26
C VAL A 75 3.22 8.23 -1.09
N ILE A 76 4.09 9.13 -1.55
CA ILE A 76 4.87 8.92 -2.77
C ILE A 76 6.26 8.46 -2.33
N ASP A 77 6.66 7.28 -2.80
CA ASP A 77 8.03 6.79 -2.67
C ASP A 77 8.85 7.27 -3.87
N CYS A 78 9.88 8.06 -3.62
CA CYS A 78 10.76 8.59 -4.65
C CYS A 78 11.66 7.53 -5.31
N SER A 79 11.77 6.33 -4.73
CA SER A 79 12.68 5.28 -5.17
C SER A 79 11.99 4.21 -6.03
N HIS A 80 12.55 2.99 -6.05
CA HIS A 80 11.99 1.81 -6.69
C HIS A 80 11.59 2.03 -8.16
N GLY A 81 10.31 1.80 -8.50
CA GLY A 81 9.81 1.97 -9.86
C GLY A 81 9.72 3.43 -10.25
N ASN A 82 9.60 4.34 -9.29
CA ASN A 82 9.51 5.77 -9.55
C ASN A 82 10.85 6.37 -10.00
N SER A 83 11.96 5.86 -9.47
CA SER A 83 13.30 6.24 -9.93
C SER A 83 13.83 5.39 -11.09
N GLY A 84 13.08 4.37 -11.53
CA GLY A 84 13.58 3.37 -12.48
C GLY A 84 14.77 2.57 -11.95
N LYS A 85 14.87 2.42 -10.63
CA LYS A 85 16.01 1.84 -9.89
C LYS A 85 17.34 2.60 -10.07
N ASP A 86 17.28 3.87 -10.47
CA ASP A 86 18.43 4.76 -10.50
C ASP A 86 18.37 5.72 -9.29
N PRO A 87 19.28 5.61 -8.31
CA PRO A 87 19.28 6.46 -7.12
C PRO A 87 19.37 7.97 -7.43
N LEU A 88 19.92 8.37 -8.58
CA LEU A 88 20.06 9.78 -8.98
C LEU A 88 18.73 10.40 -9.45
N ARG A 89 17.68 9.59 -9.61
CA ARG A 89 16.35 10.00 -10.09
C ARG A 89 15.30 10.03 -8.97
N GLN A 90 15.73 10.04 -7.71
CA GLN A 90 14.86 10.23 -6.54
C GLN A 90 14.40 11.69 -6.40
#